data_AF-A0A1Q4DNI3-F1
#
_entry.id   AF-A0A1Q4DNI3-F1
#
_cell.length_a   1.000
_cell.length_b   1.000
_cell.length_c   1.000
_cell.angle_alpha   90.00
_cell.angle_beta   90.00
_cell.angle_gamma   90.00
#
_symmetry.space_group_name_H-M   'P 1'
#
loop_
_entity.id
_entity.type
_entity.pdbx_description
1 polymer ?
#
loop_
_entity_poly.entity_id
_entity_poly.type
_entity_poly.pdbx_seq_one_letter_code
_entity_poly.pdbx_strand_id
1 'polypeptide(L)'
;MASLPDGGGGTSLDDKIMGAQWRLWMAKIEENGSVQAAGGYVVDPERAEECIREMERIANDVRASLYQADRFSFVAPGYDPVSQNVARQGAVMGQRAETFVASWAHQIEATRDALVAQLAAYREVERANAARHA
;
A
#
# COMPACT_ATOMS: atom_id res chain seq x y z
N MET A 1 -38.25 -31.40 4.73
CA MET A 1 -37.14 -31.21 5.68
C MET A 1 -35.88 -31.72 4.99
N ALA A 2 -35.11 -30.83 4.38
CA ALA A 2 -33.87 -31.16 3.71
C ALA A 2 -32.84 -30.11 4.12
N SER A 3 -31.82 -30.56 4.85
CA SER A 3 -30.71 -29.74 5.34
C SER A 3 -29.77 -29.37 4.18
N LEU A 4 -29.40 -28.10 4.11
CA LEU A 4 -28.25 -27.62 3.36
C LEU A 4 -26.96 -28.01 4.13
N PRO A 5 -25.90 -28.49 3.46
CA PRO A 5 -24.57 -28.47 4.06
C PRO A 5 -23.96 -27.07 3.91
N ASP A 6 -23.56 -26.50 5.05
CA ASP A 6 -22.71 -25.31 5.18
C ASP A 6 -21.38 -25.53 4.45
N GLY A 7 -21.18 -24.77 3.37
CA GLY A 7 -19.89 -24.64 2.69
C GLY A 7 -19.01 -23.58 3.35
N GLY A 8 -18.69 -23.75 4.63
CA GLY A 8 -17.70 -22.95 5.34
C GLY A 8 -16.29 -23.47 5.08
N GLY A 9 -15.46 -22.73 4.32
CA GLY A 9 -14.09 -23.18 4.06
C GLY A 9 -13.16 -22.18 3.36
N GLY A 10 -13.46 -20.87 3.40
CA GLY A 10 -12.72 -19.84 2.65
C GLY A 10 -11.69 -19.03 3.44
N THR A 11 -11.40 -19.32 4.71
CA THR A 11 -10.58 -18.44 5.58
C THR A 11 -9.21 -19.02 5.97
N SER A 12 -8.78 -20.14 5.40
CA SER A 12 -7.65 -20.89 5.98
C SER A 12 -6.26 -20.51 5.44
N LEU A 13 -6.14 -19.95 4.23
CA LEU A 13 -4.83 -19.71 3.60
C LEU A 13 -4.37 -18.25 3.72
N ASP A 14 -5.25 -17.30 3.40
CA ASP A 14 -4.95 -15.88 3.49
C ASP A 14 -4.70 -15.44 4.94
N ASP A 15 -5.48 -15.94 5.90
CA ASP A 15 -5.25 -15.68 7.34
C ASP A 15 -3.91 -16.25 7.83
N LYS A 16 -3.46 -17.39 7.26
CA LYS A 16 -2.16 -17.99 7.61
C LYS A 16 -1.01 -17.21 6.99
N ILE A 17 -1.16 -16.74 5.75
CA ILE A 17 -0.15 -15.93 5.06
C ILE A 17 -0.02 -14.57 5.75
N MET A 18 -1.15 -13.93 6.06
CA MET A 18 -1.18 -12.66 6.80
C MET A 18 -0.61 -12.83 8.21
N GLY A 19 -0.95 -13.92 8.91
CA GLY A 19 -0.40 -14.22 10.24
C GLY A 19 1.10 -14.56 10.22
N ALA A 20 1.63 -15.11 9.13
CA ALA A 20 3.06 -15.38 8.96
C ALA A 20 3.85 -14.12 8.62
N GLN A 21 3.32 -13.27 7.72
CA GLN A 21 3.90 -11.97 7.40
C GLN A 21 3.90 -11.03 8.63
N TRP A 22 2.83 -11.03 9.42
CA TRP A 22 2.76 -10.28 10.68
C TRP A 22 3.85 -10.71 11.67
N ARG A 23 4.06 -12.03 11.83
CA ARG A 23 5.11 -12.56 12.72
C ARG A 23 6.52 -12.22 12.24
N LEU A 24 6.76 -12.25 10.93
CA LEU A 24 8.02 -11.83 10.33
C LEU A 24 8.27 -10.33 10.49
N TRP A 25 7.22 -9.51 10.37
CA TRP A 25 7.29 -8.07 10.60
C TRP A 25 7.59 -7.75 12.08
N MET A 26 6.93 -8.44 13.01
CA MET A 26 7.20 -8.30 14.45
C MET A 26 8.61 -8.75 14.84
N ALA A 27 9.10 -9.88 14.30
CA ALA A 27 10.46 -10.34 14.54
C ALA A 27 11.51 -9.33 14.00
N LYS A 28 11.23 -8.69 12.86
CA LYS A 28 12.08 -7.64 12.30
C LYS A 28 12.09 -6.36 13.15
N ILE A 29 11.02 -6.08 13.89
CA ILE A 29 10.98 -4.97 14.86
C ILE A 29 11.87 -5.28 16.07
N GLU A 30 11.85 -6.53 16.56
CA GLU A 30 12.71 -6.97 17.66
C GLU A 30 14.20 -6.95 17.29
N GLU A 31 14.55 -7.33 16.06
CA GLU A 31 15.94 -7.41 15.58
C GLU A 31 16.58 -6.02 15.32
N ASN A 32 15.79 -4.98 15.02
CA ASN A 32 16.29 -3.65 14.65
C ASN A 32 16.52 -2.67 15.82
N GLY A 33 16.47 -3.13 17.07
CA GLY A 33 17.08 -2.41 18.20
C GLY A 33 16.11 -1.79 19.20
N SER A 34 16.19 -2.31 20.43
CA SER A 34 15.83 -1.68 21.71
C SER A 34 14.37 -1.25 21.93
N VAL A 35 13.49 -2.24 22.12
CA VAL A 35 12.36 -2.09 23.05
C VAL A 35 12.90 -2.28 24.47
N GLN A 36 13.67 -1.33 25.00
CA GLN A 36 14.17 -1.41 26.37
C GLN A 36 13.28 -0.62 27.34
N ALA A 37 12.53 -1.41 28.12
CA ALA A 37 11.95 -1.12 29.43
C ALA A 37 10.74 -0.16 29.50
N ALA A 38 9.62 -0.72 29.97
CA ALA A 38 8.38 -0.04 30.38
C ALA A 38 7.52 0.60 29.28
N GLY A 39 6.92 -0.22 28.42
CA GLY A 39 5.60 0.09 27.81
C GLY A 39 5.52 1.29 26.85
N GLY A 40 6.64 1.75 26.29
CA GLY A 40 6.66 2.84 25.30
C GLY A 40 7.04 2.36 23.91
N TYR A 41 6.27 2.77 22.90
CA TYR A 41 6.71 2.72 21.51
C TYR A 41 7.68 3.87 21.27
N VAL A 42 8.94 3.57 20.96
CA VAL A 42 9.94 4.58 20.58
C VAL A 42 9.84 4.78 19.07
N VAL A 43 9.55 6.00 18.64
CA VAL A 43 9.53 6.37 17.22
C VAL A 43 10.89 6.93 16.87
N ASP A 44 11.53 6.36 15.85
CA ASP A 44 12.73 6.93 15.23
C ASP A 44 12.29 7.95 14.16
N PRO A 45 12.43 9.27 14.43
CA PRO A 45 11.93 10.30 13.53
C PRO A 45 12.73 10.37 12.22
N GLU A 46 14.03 10.05 12.24
CA GLU A 46 14.88 10.11 11.04
C GLU A 46 14.47 9.02 10.05
N ARG A 47 14.26 7.80 10.54
CA ARG A 47 13.75 6.69 9.70
C ARG A 47 12.35 6.96 9.18
N ALA A 48 11.49 7.62 9.98
CA ALA A 48 10.16 8.02 9.52
C ALA A 48 10.24 9.03 8.37
N GLU A 49 11.14 10.02 8.44
CA GLU A 49 11.36 11.00 7.37
C GLU A 49 11.95 10.38 6.10
N GLU A 50 12.85 9.42 6.23
CA GLU A 50 13.33 8.62 5.08
C GLU A 50 12.19 7.86 4.41
N CYS A 51 11.33 7.21 5.21
CA CYS A 51 10.17 6.49 4.71
C CYS A 51 9.20 7.43 3.96
N ILE A 52 8.90 8.61 4.51
CA ILE A 52 8.05 9.62 3.89
C ILE A 52 8.62 10.08 2.54
N ARG A 53 9.93 10.37 2.48
CA ARG A 53 10.62 10.76 1.25
C ARG A 53 10.57 9.67 0.18
N GLU A 54 10.77 8.42 0.60
CA GLU A 54 10.72 7.28 -0.32
C GLU A 54 9.30 7.05 -0.85
N MET A 55 8.28 7.19 -0.01
CA MET A 55 6.87 7.12 -0.45
C MET A 55 6.54 8.23 -1.46
N GLU A 56 7.01 9.46 -1.21
CA GLU A 56 6.83 10.56 -2.14
C GLU A 56 7.51 10.29 -3.50
N ARG A 57 8.75 9.77 -3.47
CA ARG A 57 9.46 9.36 -4.68
C ARG A 57 8.68 8.30 -5.47
N ILE A 58 8.22 7.24 -4.80
CA ILE A 58 7.45 6.17 -5.43
C ILE A 58 6.14 6.71 -6.02
N ALA A 59 5.40 7.54 -5.29
CA ALA A 59 4.16 8.14 -5.80
C ALA A 59 4.41 8.97 -7.06
N ASN A 60 5.48 9.77 -7.08
CA ASN A 60 5.87 10.56 -8.24
C ASN A 60 6.26 9.69 -9.44
N ASP A 61 7.02 8.62 -9.22
CA ASP A 61 7.41 7.66 -10.27
C ASP A 61 6.17 6.98 -10.87
N VAL A 62 5.21 6.58 -10.02
CA VAL A 62 3.96 5.97 -10.47
C VAL A 62 3.13 6.98 -11.28
N ARG A 63 3.00 8.22 -10.82
CA ARG A 63 2.29 9.28 -11.56
C ARG A 63 2.96 9.59 -12.90
N ALA A 64 4.29 9.66 -12.93
CA ALA A 64 5.05 9.85 -14.15
C ALA A 64 4.69 8.78 -15.21
N SER A 65 4.51 7.53 -14.77
CA SER A 65 4.12 6.42 -15.64
C SER A 65 2.69 6.54 -16.21
N LEU A 66 1.81 7.34 -15.59
CA LEU A 66 0.43 7.57 -16.02
C LEU A 66 0.30 8.69 -17.07
N TYR A 67 1.30 9.55 -17.24
CA TYR A 67 1.25 10.65 -18.23
C TYR A 67 1.53 10.21 -19.68
N GLN A 68 1.74 8.91 -19.93
CA GLN A 68 1.94 8.39 -21.29
C GLN A 68 0.59 8.27 -22.01
N ALA A 69 0.33 9.20 -22.94
CA ALA A 69 -0.81 9.12 -23.83
C ALA A 69 -0.78 7.81 -24.66
N ASP A 70 -1.96 7.23 -24.92
CA ASP A 70 -2.16 6.01 -25.72
C ASP A 70 -1.48 4.72 -25.24
N ARG A 71 -1.09 4.63 -23.96
CA ARG A 71 -0.40 3.45 -23.41
C ARG A 71 -1.17 2.12 -23.60
N PHE A 72 -2.49 2.20 -23.74
CA PHE A 72 -3.37 1.04 -23.95
C PHE A 72 -4.26 1.18 -25.19
N SER A 73 -3.73 1.73 -26.27
CA SER A 73 -4.38 1.66 -27.59
C SER A 73 -4.16 0.29 -28.22
N PHE A 74 -5.25 -0.45 -28.43
CA PHE A 74 -5.21 -1.76 -29.09
C PHE A 74 -5.89 -1.66 -30.45
N VAL A 75 -5.09 -1.83 -31.51
CA VAL A 75 -5.59 -1.91 -32.88
C VAL A 75 -5.80 -3.38 -33.23
N ALA A 76 -7.00 -3.73 -33.72
CA ALA A 76 -7.29 -5.08 -34.16
C ALA A 76 -6.42 -5.45 -35.37
N PRO A 77 -5.79 -6.64 -35.40
CA PRO A 77 -4.97 -7.07 -36.53
C PRO A 77 -5.78 -7.41 -37.79
N GLY A 78 -7.11 -7.52 -37.67
CA GLY A 78 -8.03 -7.83 -38.76
C GLY A 78 -9.47 -7.45 -38.45
N TYR A 79 -10.33 -7.59 -39.45
CA TYR A 79 -11.76 -7.28 -39.36
C TYR A 79 -12.62 -8.47 -38.90
N ASP A 80 -12.01 -9.63 -38.64
CA ASP A 80 -12.76 -10.78 -38.14
C ASP A 80 -13.26 -10.52 -36.70
N PRO A 81 -14.39 -11.14 -36.30
CA PRO A 81 -14.98 -10.91 -34.99
C PRO A 81 -14.05 -11.22 -33.81
N VAL A 82 -13.11 -12.15 -33.97
CA VAL A 82 -12.18 -12.54 -32.90
C VAL A 82 -11.15 -11.43 -32.70
N SER A 83 -10.52 -10.96 -33.78
CA SER A 83 -9.55 -9.85 -33.73
C SER A 83 -10.14 -8.58 -33.14
N GLN A 84 -11.35 -8.21 -33.53
CA GLN A 84 -12.04 -7.04 -32.98
C GLN A 84 -12.37 -7.22 -31.50
N ASN A 85 -12.84 -8.41 -31.10
CA ASN A 85 -13.16 -8.69 -29.71
C ASN A 85 -11.90 -8.66 -28.82
N VAL A 86 -10.78 -9.22 -29.28
CA VAL A 86 -9.51 -9.18 -28.54
C VAL A 86 -9.02 -7.75 -28.36
N ALA A 87 -9.04 -6.93 -29.41
CA ALA A 87 -8.66 -5.52 -29.31
C ALA A 87 -9.54 -4.76 -28.31
N ARG A 88 -10.87 -4.97 -28.37
CA ARG A 88 -11.82 -4.37 -27.42
C ARG A 88 -11.55 -4.81 -25.98
N GLN A 89 -11.33 -6.10 -25.74
CA GLN A 89 -11.04 -6.62 -24.39
C GLN A 89 -9.70 -6.09 -23.87
N GLY A 90 -8.69 -6.00 -24.73
CA GLY A 90 -7.41 -5.36 -24.43
C GLY A 90 -7.60 -3.94 -23.95
N ALA A 91 -8.37 -3.13 -24.69
CA ALA A 91 -8.66 -1.74 -24.31
C ALA A 91 -9.35 -1.64 -22.94
N VAL A 92 -10.34 -2.50 -22.67
CA VAL A 92 -11.02 -2.54 -21.35
C VAL A 92 -10.05 -2.93 -20.23
N MET A 93 -9.18 -3.91 -20.45
CA MET A 93 -8.16 -4.31 -19.48
C MET A 93 -7.15 -3.20 -19.22
N GLY A 94 -6.72 -2.50 -20.26
CA GLY A 94 -5.84 -1.34 -20.16
C GLY A 94 -6.43 -0.23 -19.30
N GLN A 95 -7.68 0.16 -19.58
CA GLN A 95 -8.39 1.17 -18.79
C GLN A 95 -8.53 0.78 -17.30
N ARG A 96 -8.78 -0.50 -17.02
CA ARG A 96 -8.82 -1.01 -15.64
C ARG A 96 -7.44 -0.94 -14.98
N ALA A 97 -6.38 -1.28 -15.71
CA ALA A 97 -5.02 -1.19 -15.20
C ALA A 97 -4.64 0.27 -14.87
N GLU A 98 -4.99 1.24 -15.73
CA GLU A 98 -4.81 2.67 -15.45
C GLU A 98 -5.52 3.09 -14.17
N THR A 99 -6.78 2.69 -14.03
CA THR A 99 -7.61 3.02 -12.85
C THR A 99 -6.99 2.44 -11.58
N PHE A 100 -6.52 1.19 -11.65
CA PHE A 100 -5.86 0.53 -10.53
C PHE A 100 -4.55 1.22 -10.13
N VAL A 101 -3.70 1.56 -11.11
CA VAL A 101 -2.42 2.24 -10.84
C VAL A 101 -2.64 3.64 -10.29
N ALA A 102 -3.64 4.39 -10.79
CA ALA A 102 -4.01 5.70 -10.27
C ALA A 102 -4.52 5.61 -8.82
N SER A 103 -5.38 4.63 -8.52
CA SER A 103 -5.82 4.34 -7.15
C SER A 103 -4.66 4.01 -6.22
N TRP A 104 -3.70 3.21 -6.70
CA TRP A 104 -2.53 2.84 -5.92
C TRP A 104 -1.64 4.05 -5.60
N ALA A 105 -1.38 4.92 -6.58
CA ALA A 105 -0.67 6.18 -6.34
C ALA A 105 -1.35 7.03 -5.25
N HIS A 106 -2.68 7.15 -5.32
CA HIS A 106 -3.45 7.87 -4.31
C HIS A 106 -3.33 7.25 -2.91
N GLN A 107 -3.32 5.92 -2.80
CA GLN A 107 -3.14 5.24 -1.51
C GLN A 107 -1.75 5.44 -0.92
N ILE A 108 -0.70 5.48 -1.75
CA ILE A 108 0.66 5.79 -1.31
C ILE A 108 0.70 7.22 -0.74
N GLU A 109 0.10 8.18 -1.44
CA GLU A 109 0.03 9.58 -1.00
C GLU A 109 -0.74 9.73 0.32
N ALA A 110 -1.91 9.08 0.43
CA ALA A 110 -2.68 9.09 1.66
C ALA A 110 -1.91 8.48 2.85
N THR A 111 -1.15 7.41 2.60
CA THR A 111 -0.30 6.78 3.62
C THR A 111 0.84 7.69 4.04
N ARG A 112 1.51 8.34 3.09
CA ARG A 112 2.54 9.36 3.36
C ARG A 112 1.97 10.48 4.23
N ASP A 113 0.81 11.01 3.87
CA ASP A 113 0.19 12.13 4.60
C ASP A 113 -0.18 11.73 6.04
N ALA A 114 -0.65 10.50 6.24
CA ALA A 114 -0.88 9.95 7.57
C ALA A 114 0.42 9.84 8.40
N LEU A 115 1.51 9.38 7.79
CA LEU A 115 2.83 9.31 8.46
C LEU A 115 3.37 10.70 8.82
N VAL A 116 3.22 11.68 7.92
CA VAL A 116 3.59 13.08 8.19
C VAL A 116 2.81 13.62 9.39
N ALA A 117 1.50 13.40 9.44
CA ALA A 117 0.65 13.82 10.55
C ALA A 117 1.07 13.14 11.87
N GLN A 118 1.36 11.83 11.83
CA GLN A 118 1.81 11.08 13.00
C GLN A 118 3.16 11.55 13.53
N LEU A 119 4.13 11.82 12.64
CA LEU A 119 5.44 12.34 13.01
C LEU A 119 5.34 13.74 13.62
N ALA A 120 4.47 14.60 13.07
CA ALA A 120 4.21 15.92 13.63
C ALA A 120 3.62 15.84 15.06
N ALA A 121 2.65 14.93 15.26
CA ALA A 121 2.06 14.70 16.58
C ALA A 121 3.09 14.16 17.58
N TYR A 122 3.96 13.25 17.16
CA TYR A 122 5.05 12.73 17.99
C TYR A 122 5.99 13.84 18.45
N ARG A 123 6.44 14.69 17.52
CA ARG A 123 7.31 15.84 17.82
C ARG A 123 6.67 16.86 18.76
N GLU A 124 5.36 17.05 18.67
CA GLU A 124 4.62 17.90 19.61
C GLU A 124 4.65 17.35 21.03
N VAL A 125 4.38 16.05 21.18
CA VAL A 125 4.43 15.37 22.48
C VAL A 125 5.84 15.42 23.08
N GLU A 126 6.88 15.21 22.26
CA GLU A 126 8.27 15.29 22.70
C GLU A 126 8.63 16.69 23.22
N ARG A 127 8.24 17.75 22.49
CA ARG A 127 8.43 19.15 22.94
C ARG A 127 7.69 19.45 24.25
N ALA A 128 6.44 18.99 24.35
CA ALA A 128 5.64 19.18 25.57
C ALA A 128 6.24 18.45 26.78
N ASN A 129 6.81 17.25 26.58
CA ASN A 129 7.49 16.51 27.63
C ASN A 129 8.80 17.18 28.03
N ALA A 130 9.61 17.62 27.07
CA ALA A 130 10.84 18.36 27.35
C ALA A 130 10.58 19.63 28.19
N ALA A 131 9.52 20.38 27.88
CA ALA A 131 9.13 21.56 28.65
C ALA A 131 8.65 21.26 30.09
N ARG A 132 8.15 20.05 30.37
CA ARG A 132 7.74 19.63 31.73
C ARG A 132 8.92 19.16 32.59
N HIS A 133 10.02 18.75 31.95
CA HIS A 133 11.22 18.24 32.59
C HIS A 133 12.35 19.29 32.69
N ALA A 134 12.13 20.49 32.14
CA ALA A 134 12.99 21.67 32.26
C ALA A 134 12.58 22.53 33.46
#